data_AF-A0A396S9M2-F1
#
_entry.id   AF-A0A396S9M2-F1
#
_cell.length_a   1.000
_cell.length_b   1.000
_cell.length_c   1.000
_cell.angle_alpha   90.00
_cell.angle_beta   90.00
_cell.angle_gamma   90.00
#
_symmetry.space_group_name_H-M   'P 1'
#
loop_
_entity.id
_entity.type
_entity.pdbx_description
1 polymer ?
#
loop_
_entity_poly.entity_id
_entity_poly.type
_entity_poly.pdbx_seq_one_letter_code
_entity_poly.pdbx_strand_id
1 'polypeptide(L)' 'MLLLLLAIALMTLGLVMFAVGKYTKRIWLKLLGIFVAVVGFLIFVAVVLIFLFFPGAVTL' A
#
# COMPACT_ATOMS: atom_id res chain seq x y z
N MET A 1 -0.70 -14.60 3.25
CA MET A 1 -0.85 -13.80 4.49
C MET A 1 0.20 -12.71 4.65
N LEU A 2 1.49 -13.00 4.48
CA LEU A 2 2.59 -12.03 4.67
C LEU A 2 2.53 -10.83 3.70
N LEU A 3 2.16 -11.05 2.44
CA LEU A 3 1.97 -9.98 1.44
C LEU A 3 0.82 -9.01 1.75
N LEU A 4 -0.27 -9.52 2.34
CA LEU A 4 -1.41 -8.69 2.77
C LEU A 4 -1.02 -7.79 3.94
N LEU A 5 -0.29 -8.34 4.92
CA LEU A 5 0.23 -7.57 6.04
C LEU A 5 1.21 -6.48 5.57
N LEU A 6 2.09 -6.80 4.61
CA LEU A 6 3.00 -5.83 4.01
C LEU A 6 2.24 -4.71 3.29
N ALA A 7 1.19 -5.04 2.52
CA ALA A 7 0.37 -4.05 1.82
C ALA A 7 -0.34 -3.10 2.80
N ILE A 8 -0.91 -3.64 3.88
CA ILE A 8 -1.56 -2.83 4.93
C ILE A 8 -0.54 -1.91 5.61
N ALA A 9 0.65 -2.43 5.94
CA ALA A 9 1.72 -1.65 6.53
C ALA A 9 2.14 -0.49 5.60
N LEU A 10 2.34 -0.76 4.30
CA LEU A 10 2.66 0.25 3.28
C LEU A 10 1.57 1.32 3.15
N MET A 11 0.29 0.93 3.12
CA MET A 11 -0.82 1.89 3.08
C MET A 11 -0.85 2.77 4.32
N THR A 12 -0.61 2.20 5.50
CA THR A 12 -0.56 2.93 6.78
C THR A 12 0.60 3.92 6.78
N LEU A 13 1.78 3.50 6.32
CA LEU A 13 2.98 4.34 6.23
C LEU A 13 2.78 5.50 5.24
N GLY A 14 2.17 5.25 4.08
CA GLY A 14 1.82 6.27 3.09
C GLY A 14 0.85 7.32 3.65
N LEU A 15 -0.18 6.88 4.39
CA LEU A 15 -1.13 7.75 5.08
C LEU A 15 -0.45 8.63 6.14
N VAL A 16 0.45 8.05 6.95
CA VAL A 16 1.20 8.79 7.96
C VAL A 16 2.12 9.82 7.30
N MET A 17 2.86 9.45 6.25
CA MET A 17 3.72 10.39 5.51
C MET A 17 2.91 11.53 4.87
N PHE A 18 1.72 11.24 4.34
CA PHE A 18 0.83 12.26 3.81
C PHE A 18 0.34 13.23 4.90
N ALA A 19 -0.06 12.69 6.06
CA ALA A 19 -0.47 13.49 7.21
C ALA A 19 0.69 14.40 7.68
N VAL A 20 1.87 13.83 7.90
CA VAL A 20 3.07 14.60 8.30
C VAL A 20 3.39 15.67 7.25
N GLY A 21 3.38 15.34 5.96
CA GLY A 21 3.61 16.30 4.88
C GLY A 21 2.58 17.45 4.85
N LYS A 22 1.35 17.21 5.31
CA LYS A 22 0.33 18.25 5.50
C LYS A 22 0.69 19.20 6.65
N TYR A 23 1.18 18.68 7.77
CA TYR A 23 1.59 19.49 8.92
C TYR A 23 2.88 20.28 8.67
N THR A 24 3.88 19.70 8.01
CA THR A 24 5.18 20.38 7.79
C THR A 24 5.18 21.37 6.62
N LYS A 25 4.05 21.53 5.89
CA LYS A 25 3.95 22.29 4.62
C LYS A 25 5.01 21.90 3.56
N ARG A 26 5.66 20.75 3.70
CA ARG A 26 6.67 20.25 2.75
C ARG A 26 6.00 19.47 1.63
N ILE A 27 5.92 20.10 0.45
CA ILE A 27 5.22 19.54 -0.72
C ILE A 27 5.80 18.17 -1.15
N TRP A 28 7.12 18.01 -1.06
CA TRP A 28 7.83 16.77 -1.40
C TRP A 28 7.39 15.59 -0.54
N LEU A 29 7.09 15.84 0.74
CA LEU A 29 6.65 14.81 1.67
C LEU A 29 5.21 14.35 1.39
N LYS A 30 4.34 15.29 0.95
CA LYS A 30 2.99 14.94 0.49
C LYS A 30 3.04 14.06 -0.76
N LEU A 31 3.87 14.42 -1.74
CA LEU A 31 4.04 13.65 -2.97
C LEU A 31 4.55 12.23 -2.67
N LEU A 32 5.56 12.10 -1.81
CA LEU A 32 6.05 10.80 -1.34
C LEU A 32 4.96 9.99 -0.64
N GLY A 33 4.19 10.60 0.27
CA GLY A 33 3.10 9.91 0.96
C GLY A 33 2.02 9.39 0.01
N ILE A 34 1.59 10.21 -0.96
CA ILE A 34 0.64 9.79 -2.01
C ILE A 34 1.22 8.64 -2.82
N PHE A 35 2.47 8.77 -3.26
CA PHE A 35 3.12 7.74 -4.07
C PHE A 35 3.17 6.39 -3.34
N VAL A 36 3.61 6.39 -2.08
CA VAL A 36 3.67 5.18 -1.25
C VAL A 36 2.27 4.59 -1.03
N ALA A 37 1.24 5.42 -0.80
CA ALA A 37 -0.13 4.96 -0.65
C ALA A 37 -0.68 4.31 -1.94
N VAL A 38 -0.40 4.89 -3.11
CA VAL A 38 -0.80 4.34 -4.42
C VAL A 38 -0.11 3.01 -4.70
N VAL A 39 1.19 2.90 -4.41
CA VAL A 39 1.94 1.65 -4.56
C VAL A 39 1.39 0.57 -3.63
N GLY A 40 1.11 0.90 -2.37
CA GLY A 40 0.47 -0.02 -1.42
C GLY A 40 -0.90 -0.50 -1.91
N PHE A 41 -1.71 0.39 -2.48
CA PHE A 41 -3.00 0.04 -3.05
C PHE A 41 -2.86 -0.88 -4.27
N LEU A 42 -1.93 -0.61 -5.19
CA LEU A 42 -1.67 -1.48 -6.35
C LEU A 42 -1.26 -2.89 -5.93
N ILE A 43 -0.38 -3.01 -4.93
CA ILE A 43 0.03 -4.31 -4.39
C ILE A 43 -1.17 -5.02 -3.75
N PHE A 44 -2.01 -4.31 -3.00
CA PHE A 44 -3.22 -4.88 -2.42
C PHE A 44 -4.17 -5.43 -3.50
N VAL A 45 -4.45 -4.65 -4.55
CA VAL A 45 -5.30 -5.06 -5.66
C VAL A 45 -4.72 -6.28 -6.37
N ALA A 46 -3.41 -6.29 -6.66
CA ALA A 46 -2.75 -7.42 -7.30
C ALA A 46 -2.86 -8.72 -6.47
N VAL A 47 -2.64 -8.62 -5.15
CA VAL A 47 -2.75 -9.77 -4.24
C VAL A 47 -4.19 -10.28 -4.16
N VAL A 48 -5.17 -9.39 -4.09
CA VAL A 48 -6.60 -9.75 -4.07
C VAL A 48 -7.02 -10.43 -5.38
N LEU A 49 -6.56 -9.92 -6.53
CA LEU A 49 -6.84 -10.53 -7.84
C LEU A 49 -6.21 -11.92 -7.95
N ILE A 50 -4.99 -12.12 -7.49
CA ILE A 50 -4.36 -13.46 -7.45
C ILE A 50 -5.20 -14.41 -6.59
N PHE A 51 -5.68 -13.97 -5.43
CA PHE A 51 -6.54 -14.78 -4.55
C PHE A 51 -7.89 -15.14 -5.20
N LEU A 52 -8.51 -14.21 -5.94
CA LEU A 52 -9.80 -14.41 -6.59
C LEU A 52 -9.72 -15.32 -7.82
N PHE A 53 -8.69 -15.16 -8.65
CA PHE A 53 -8.58 -15.85 -9.95
C PHE A 53 -7.73 -17.12 -9.90
N PHE A 54 -6.85 -17.28 -8.91
CA PHE A 54 -5.99 -18.46 -8.75
C PHE A 54 -6.07 -19.06 -7.34
N PRO A 55 -7.26 -19.50 -6.88
CA PRO A 55 -7.41 -20.12 -5.56
C PRO A 55 -6.55 -21.40 -5.41
N GLY A 56 -6.26 -22.11 -6.50
CA GLY A 56 -5.43 -23.33 -6.51
C GLY A 56 -3.92 -23.11 -6.52
N ALA A 57 -3.43 -21.88 -6.70
CA ALA A 57 -1.99 -21.58 -6.65
C ALA A 57 -1.46 -21.41 -5.21
N VAL A 58 -2.35 -21.41 -4.22
CA VAL A 58 -2.03 -21.20 -2.79
C VAL A 58 -1.93 -22.53 -2.02
N THR A 59 -2.27 -23.65 -2.68
CA THR A 59 -2.31 -25.01 -2.08
C THR A 59 -1.13 -25.92 -2.46
N LEU A 60 -0.18 -25.46 -3.27
CA LEU A 60 1.07 -26.17 -3.62
C LEU A 60 2.27 -25.40 -3.05
#